data_AF-A0A0F9H9F0-F1
#
_entry.id   AF-A0A0F9H9F0-F1
#
_cell.length_a   1.000
_cell.length_b   1.000
_cell.length_c   1.000
_cell.angle_alpha   90.00
_cell.angle_beta   90.00
_cell.angle_gamma   90.00
#
_symmetry.space_group_name_H-M   'P 1'
#
loop_
_entity.id
_entity.type
_entity.pdbx_description
1 polymer ?
#
loop_
_entity_poly.entity_id
_entity_poly.type
_entity_poly.pdbx_seq_one_letter_code
_entity_poly.pdbx_strand_id
1 'polypeptide(L)'
;MITTEDREKYPHYTDSSILGMKLVSGLKNEVLLDIKEHGPKAEGYRAVLTLMGKETNPHWILGRIAEEMYARDLITHPQFDAFWERYS
;
A
#
# COMPACT_ATOMS: atom_id res chain seq x y z
N MET A 1 -13.35 -2.46 9.49
CA MET A 1 -13.70 -1.75 10.74
C MET A 1 -12.40 -1.51 11.50
N ILE A 2 -12.17 -0.28 11.98
CA ILE A 2 -10.98 0.08 12.77
C ILE A 2 -11.28 -0.19 14.25
N THR A 3 -10.46 -1.02 14.89
CA THR A 3 -10.61 -1.42 16.29
C THR A 3 -9.89 -0.45 17.22
N THR A 4 -10.10 -0.57 18.53
CA THR A 4 -9.31 0.17 19.53
C THR A 4 -7.83 -0.20 19.47
N GLU A 5 -7.52 -1.49 19.31
CA GLU A 5 -6.16 -2.00 19.13
C GLU A 5 -5.46 -1.38 17.91
N ASP A 6 -6.18 -1.21 16.80
CA ASP A 6 -5.62 -0.54 15.62
C ASP A 6 -5.20 0.91 15.94
N ARG A 7 -6.00 1.64 16.74
CA ARG A 7 -5.70 3.04 17.12
C ARG A 7 -4.56 3.13 18.13
N GLU A 8 -4.47 2.17 19.06
CA GLU A 8 -3.34 2.07 19.99
C GLU A 8 -2.02 1.76 19.28
N LYS A 9 -2.08 0.91 18.24
CA LYS A 9 -0.92 0.58 17.40
C LYS A 9 -0.47 1.76 16.53
N TYR A 10 -1.40 2.61 16.10
CA TYR A 10 -1.15 3.74 15.22
C TYR A 10 -1.68 5.07 15.79
N PRO A 11 -1.15 5.53 16.95
CA PRO A 11 -1.75 6.63 17.72
C PRO A 11 -1.67 8.00 17.02
N HIS A 12 -0.83 8.13 15.99
CA HIS A 12 -0.64 9.36 15.23
C HIS A 12 -1.29 9.32 13.84
N TYR A 13 -2.01 8.24 13.51
CA TYR A 13 -2.64 8.07 12.20
C TYR A 13 -4.14 8.33 12.29
N THR A 14 -4.71 8.86 11.21
CA THR A 14 -6.16 8.96 11.08
C THR A 14 -6.76 7.58 10.81
N ASP A 15 -8.04 7.38 11.15
CA ASP A 15 -8.77 6.14 10.86
C ASP A 15 -8.68 5.76 9.36
N SER A 16 -8.69 6.75 8.47
CA SER A 16 -8.53 6.55 7.02
C SER A 16 -7.14 6.00 6.66
N SER A 17 -6.07 6.54 7.26
CA SER A 17 -4.71 6.02 7.03
C SER A 17 -4.55 4.61 7.60
N ILE A 18 -5.14 4.32 8.76
CA ILE A 18 -5.16 2.97 9.34
C ILE A 18 -5.90 2.00 8.42
N LEU A 19 -7.05 2.41 7.87
CA LEU A 19 -7.80 1.60 6.92
C LEU A 19 -6.96 1.29 5.68
N GLY A 20 -6.26 2.29 5.14
CA GLY A 20 -5.37 2.09 3.99
C GLY A 20 -4.23 1.13 4.26
N MET A 21 -3.59 1.23 5.43
CA MET A 21 -2.55 0.29 5.84
C MET A 21 -3.11 -1.14 5.93
N LYS A 22 -4.25 -1.34 6.60
CA LYS A 22 -4.88 -2.66 6.72
C LYS A 22 -5.28 -3.22 5.37
N LEU A 23 -5.76 -2.37 4.46
CA LEU A 23 -6.19 -2.78 3.13
C LEU A 23 -5.01 -3.25 2.28
N VAL A 24 -3.90 -2.50 2.28
CA VAL A 24 -2.66 -2.90 1.58
C VAL A 24 -2.06 -4.16 2.20
N SER A 25 -1.98 -4.25 3.54
CA SER A 25 -1.50 -5.46 4.23
C SER A 25 -2.44 -6.67 4.05
N GLY A 26 -3.70 -6.45 3.64
CA GLY A 26 -4.63 -7.52 3.29
C GLY A 26 -4.44 -8.08 1.87
N LEU A 27 -3.67 -7.40 1.01
CA LEU A 27 -3.46 -7.86 -0.37
C LEU A 27 -2.66 -9.15 -0.41
N LYS A 28 -3.02 -10.03 -1.35
CA LYS A 28 -2.24 -11.24 -1.64
C LYS A 28 -0.93 -10.88 -2.35
N ASN A 29 0.09 -11.72 -2.19
CA ASN A 29 1.39 -11.51 -2.82
C ASN A 29 1.30 -11.41 -4.36
N GLU A 30 0.43 -12.21 -4.99
CA GLU A 30 0.16 -12.15 -6.44
C GLU A 30 -0.31 -10.76 -6.90
N VAL A 31 -1.14 -10.10 -6.10
CA VAL A 31 -1.64 -8.75 -6.41
C VAL A 31 -0.55 -7.71 -6.21
N LEU A 32 0.26 -7.84 -5.16
CA LEU A 32 1.38 -6.93 -4.92
C LEU A 32 2.41 -6.99 -6.07
N LEU A 33 2.74 -8.20 -6.52
CA LEU A 33 3.66 -8.41 -7.64
C LEU A 33 3.08 -7.92 -8.98
N ASP A 34 1.77 -8.07 -9.21
CA ASP A 34 1.10 -7.47 -10.37
C ASP A 34 1.24 -5.93 -10.38
N ILE A 35 1.05 -5.31 -9.21
CA ILE A 35 1.23 -3.86 -9.04
C ILE A 35 2.70 -3.45 -9.25
N LYS A 36 3.67 -4.27 -8.85
CA LYS A 36 5.08 -4.02 -9.15
C LYS A 36 5.35 -3.92 -10.65
N GLU A 37 4.79 -4.84 -11.44
CA GLU A 37 5.04 -4.91 -12.89
C GLU A 37 4.26 -3.85 -13.68
N HIS A 38 3.01 -3.58 -13.27
CA HIS A 38 2.10 -2.73 -14.04
C HIS A 38 1.82 -1.35 -13.41
N GLY A 39 2.26 -1.12 -12.18
CA GLY A 39 2.10 0.13 -11.46
C GLY A 39 0.63 0.58 -11.37
N PRO A 40 0.33 1.87 -11.62
CA PRO A 40 -1.04 2.38 -11.58
C PRO A 40 -2.04 1.75 -12.58
N LYS A 41 -1.56 0.94 -13.52
CA LYS A 41 -2.40 0.21 -14.47
C LYS A 41 -2.92 -1.12 -13.90
N ALA A 42 -2.28 -1.66 -12.86
CA ALA A 42 -2.69 -2.88 -12.20
C ALA A 42 -4.12 -2.77 -11.64
N GLU A 43 -4.90 -3.84 -11.78
CA GLU A 43 -6.29 -3.87 -11.30
C GLU A 43 -6.35 -3.73 -9.78
N GLY A 44 -5.44 -4.42 -9.07
CA GLY A 44 -5.33 -4.34 -7.62
C GLY A 44 -5.09 -2.91 -7.11
N TYR A 45 -4.22 -2.15 -7.78
CA TYR A 45 -3.97 -0.76 -7.44
C TYR A 45 -5.22 0.11 -7.62
N ARG A 46 -5.93 -0.04 -8.75
CA ARG A 46 -7.15 0.73 -9.03
C ARG A 46 -8.28 0.42 -8.06
N ALA A 47 -8.39 -0.84 -7.63
CA ALA A 47 -9.33 -1.26 -6.60
C ALA A 47 -9.00 -0.59 -5.24
N VAL A 48 -7.73 -0.60 -4.83
CA VAL A 48 -7.26 0.09 -3.62
C VAL A 48 -7.59 1.58 -3.68
N LEU A 49 -7.25 2.25 -4.79
CA LEU A 49 -7.52 3.69 -4.98
C LEU A 49 -9.01 4.01 -4.91
N THR A 50 -9.85 3.15 -5.48
CA THR A 50 -11.32 3.30 -5.46
C THR A 50 -11.88 3.16 -4.04
N LEU A 51 -11.40 2.18 -3.27
CA LEU A 51 -11.82 1.96 -1.88
C LEU A 51 -11.33 3.06 -0.93
N MET A 52 -10.15 3.61 -1.17
CA MET A 52 -9.56 4.70 -0.38
C MET A 52 -10.15 6.08 -0.70
N GLY A 53 -10.87 6.21 -1.81
CA GLY A 53 -11.50 7.46 -2.23
C GLY A 53 -10.53 8.47 -2.86
N LYS A 54 -11.11 9.49 -3.50
CA LYS A 54 -10.38 10.46 -4.34
C LYS A 54 -9.46 11.42 -3.56
N GLU A 55 -9.62 11.54 -2.26
CA GLU A 55 -8.82 12.43 -1.42
C GLU A 55 -7.52 11.78 -0.93
N THR A 56 -7.38 10.46 -1.09
CA THR A 56 -6.15 9.77 -0.71
C THR A 56 -5.05 10.04 -1.72
N ASN A 57 -3.88 10.46 -1.24
CA ASN A 57 -2.71 10.69 -2.08
C ASN A 57 -2.29 9.37 -2.78
N PRO A 58 -2.34 9.29 -4.13
CA PRO A 58 -1.95 8.10 -4.89
C PRO A 58 -0.51 7.64 -4.61
N HIS A 59 0.41 8.60 -4.41
CA HIS A 59 1.82 8.30 -4.12
C HIS A 59 1.99 7.62 -2.75
N TRP A 60 1.17 8.00 -1.77
CA TRP A 60 1.17 7.35 -0.46
C TRP A 60 0.77 5.87 -0.57
N ILE A 61 -0.22 5.55 -1.42
CA ILE A 61 -0.65 4.16 -1.66
C ILE A 61 0.50 3.35 -2.28
N LEU A 62 1.16 3.88 -3.31
CA LEU A 62 2.27 3.19 -3.97
C LEU A 62 3.45 2.98 -3.01
N GLY A 63 3.78 4.00 -2.21
CA GLY A 63 4.80 3.88 -1.18
C GLY A 63 4.47 2.79 -0.16
N ARG A 64 3.22 2.74 0.33
CA ARG A 64 2.79 1.70 1.26
C ARG A 64 2.83 0.30 0.65
N ILE A 65 2.50 0.16 -0.63
CA ILE A 65 2.60 -1.11 -1.38
C ILE A 65 4.06 -1.54 -1.49
N ALA A 66 4.99 -0.62 -1.77
CA ALA A 66 6.43 -0.91 -1.79
C ALA A 66 6.93 -1.41 -0.42
N GLU A 67 6.54 -0.73 0.66
CA GLU A 67 6.91 -1.11 2.02
C GLU A 67 6.39 -2.50 2.37
N GLU A 68 5.15 -2.81 1.97
CA GLU A 68 4.52 -4.11 2.20
C GLU A 68 5.21 -5.22 1.40
N MET A 69 5.59 -4.98 0.15
CA MET A 69 6.38 -5.93 -0.65
C MET A 69 7.74 -6.21 -0.01
N TYR A 70 8.42 -5.16 0.46
CA TYR A 70 9.72 -5.30 1.11
C TYR A 70 9.62 -6.03 2.45
N ALA A 71 8.64 -5.70 3.29
CA ALA A 71 8.40 -6.36 4.57
C ALA A 71 8.05 -7.86 4.46
N ARG A 72 7.63 -8.31 3.26
CA ARG A 72 7.31 -9.71 2.95
C ARG A 72 8.40 -10.45 2.18
N ASP A 73 9.58 -9.84 2.03
CA ASP A 73 10.69 -10.38 1.22
C ASP A 73 10.31 -10.69 -0.24
N LEU A 74 9.30 -10.01 -0.79
CA LEU A 74 8.88 -10.18 -2.20
C LEU A 74 9.78 -9.41 -3.17
N ILE A 75 10.44 -8.37 -2.67
CA ILE A 75 11.38 -7.54 -3.41
C ILE A 75 12.62 -7.29 -2.57
N THR A 76 13.75 -7.10 -3.22
CA THR A 76 15.00 -6.68 -2.59
C THR A 76 14.99 -5.18 -2.30
N HIS A 77 15.92 -4.72 -1.47
CA HIS A 77 16.08 -3.29 -1.18
C HIS A 77 16.33 -2.45 -2.46
N PRO A 78 17.22 -2.86 -3.40
CA PRO A 78 17.35 -2.13 -4.67
C PRO A 78 16.08 -2.08 -5.51
N GLN A 79 15.23 -3.13 -5.44
CA GLN A 79 13.95 -3.14 -6.13
C GLN A 79 12.92 -2.23 -5.45
N PHE A 80 12.99 -2.08 -4.12
CA PHE A 80 12.20 -1.10 -3.37
C PHE A 80 12.56 0.32 -3.81
N ASP A 81 13.85 0.67 -3.82
CA ASP A 81 14.32 2.00 -4.23
C ASP A 81 13.90 2.31 -5.68
N ALA A 82 14.11 1.37 -6.61
CA ALA A 82 13.71 1.54 -8.00
C ALA A 82 12.19 1.69 -8.19
N PHE A 83 11.40 1.00 -7.37
CA PHE A 83 9.94 1.16 -7.39
C PHE A 83 9.54 2.53 -6.84
N TRP A 84 10.18 2.97 -5.75
CA TRP A 84 9.97 4.27 -5.14
C TRP A 84 10.29 5.39 -6.13
N GLU A 85 11.49 5.43 -6.70
CA GLU A 85 11.91 6.44 -7.69
C GLU A 85 10.97 6.54 -8.91
N ARG A 86 10.36 5.42 -9.31
CA ARG A 86 9.44 5.38 -10.46
C ARG A 86 8.09 6.03 -10.17
N TYR A 87 7.66 6.04 -8.91
CA TYR A 87 6.28 6.29 -8.53
C TYR A 87 6.10 7.29 -7.37
N SER A 88 7.16 7.77 -6.73
CA SER A 88 7.16 8.87 -5.75
C SER A 88 7.43 10.20 -6.42
#